data_AF-A0A7X3Z6V2-F1
#
_entry.id   AF-A0A7X3Z6V2-F1
#
_cell.length_a   1.000
_cell.length_b   1.000
_cell.length_c   1.000
_cell.angle_alpha   90.00
_cell.angle_beta   90.00
_cell.angle_gamma   90.00
#
_symmetry.space_group_name_H-M   'P 1'
#
loop_
_entity.id
_entity.type
_entity.pdbx_description
1 polymer ?
#
loop_
_entity_poly.entity_id
_entity_poly.type
_entity_poly.pdbx_seq_one_letter_code
_entity_poly.pdbx_strand_id
1 'polypeptide(L)'
;PASVSYEDLLRVFWEGHDPTQGMRQGNDVGTQYRSGIYWTTDAQRAAAESSKEIYAQRLAAAGYGDVTTEILPDPPFYFAEDYHQQYLAKNPHGYCGVGGTGVTCPVGTGVAA
;
A
#
# COMPACT_ATOMS: atom_id res chain seq x y z
N PRO A 1 -1.62 16.75 -9.32
CA PRO A 1 -2.45 15.58 -9.71
C PRO A 1 -3.05 15.64 -11.14
N ALA A 2 -2.50 16.41 -12.10
CA ALA A 2 -3.09 16.56 -13.44
C ALA A 2 -2.97 15.32 -14.35
N SER A 3 -2.06 14.39 -14.02
CA SER A 3 -1.87 13.13 -14.76
C SER A 3 -2.08 11.88 -13.90
N VAL A 4 -1.81 11.98 -12.60
CA VAL A 4 -2.00 10.92 -11.61
C VAL A 4 -2.64 11.55 -10.37
N SER A 5 -3.79 11.04 -9.96
CA SER A 5 -4.47 11.50 -8.74
C SER A 5 -3.92 10.82 -7.50
N TYR A 6 -4.33 11.26 -6.31
CA TYR A 6 -3.95 10.57 -5.08
C TYR A 6 -4.66 9.21 -4.97
N GLU A 7 -5.90 9.13 -5.45
CA GLU A 7 -6.69 7.91 -5.55
C GLU A 7 -6.02 6.86 -6.45
N ASP A 8 -5.37 7.29 -7.54
CA ASP A 8 -4.56 6.39 -8.37
C ASP A 8 -3.39 5.77 -7.59
N LEU A 9 -2.71 6.57 -6.77
CA LEU A 9 -1.63 6.08 -5.91
C LEU A 9 -2.15 5.10 -4.86
N LEU A 10 -3.30 5.39 -4.24
CA LEU A 10 -3.94 4.50 -3.28
C LEU A 10 -4.34 3.17 -3.93
N ARG A 11 -4.92 3.20 -5.13
CA ARG A 11 -5.28 1.98 -5.86
C ARG A 11 -4.06 1.09 -6.12
N VAL A 12 -2.97 1.67 -6.63
CA VAL A 12 -1.71 0.93 -6.85
C VAL A 12 -1.15 0.40 -5.53
N PHE A 13 -1.20 1.19 -4.46
CA PHE A 13 -0.78 0.77 -3.12
C PHE A 13 -1.56 -0.47 -2.65
N TRP A 14 -2.90 -0.42 -2.67
CA TRP A 14 -3.77 -1.50 -2.17
C TRP A 14 -3.63 -2.80 -2.98
N GLU A 15 -3.49 -2.68 -4.29
CA GLU A 15 -3.32 -3.85 -5.19
C GLU A 15 -1.89 -4.38 -5.20
N GLY A 16 -0.92 -3.56 -4.79
CA GLY A 16 0.50 -3.89 -4.88
C GLY A 16 1.02 -4.83 -3.79
N HIS A 17 0.30 -5.04 -2.69
CA HIS A 17 0.77 -5.88 -1.57
C HIS A 17 -0.39 -6.53 -0.82
N ASP A 18 -0.09 -7.40 0.15
CA ASP A 18 -1.10 -7.91 1.09
C ASP A 18 -1.13 -7.05 2.38
N PRO A 19 -2.18 -6.23 2.58
CA PRO A 19 -2.26 -5.33 3.74
C PRO A 19 -2.80 -6.01 5.01
N THR A 20 -3.01 -7.32 5.01
CA THR A 20 -3.60 -8.08 6.14
C THR A 20 -2.56 -8.86 6.94
N GLN A 21 -1.29 -8.74 6.59
CA GLN A 21 -0.21 -9.58 7.13
C GLN A 21 0.47 -9.02 8.39
N GLY A 22 0.15 -7.80 8.81
CA GLY A 22 0.73 -7.17 10.00
C GLY A 22 2.22 -6.88 9.83
N MET A 23 3.05 -7.48 10.69
CA MET A 23 4.51 -7.26 10.71
C MET A 23 5.23 -8.20 9.73
N ARG A 24 4.72 -8.27 8.49
CA ARG A 24 5.19 -9.16 7.43
C ARG A 24 4.69 -8.68 6.06
N GLN A 25 5.47 -8.96 5.01
CA GLN A 25 5.01 -8.95 3.62
C GLN A 25 5.56 -10.17 2.87
N GLY A 26 4.69 -11.09 2.48
CA GLY A 26 5.08 -12.35 1.84
C GLY A 26 6.09 -13.14 2.69
N ASN A 27 7.30 -13.32 2.16
CA ASN A 27 8.38 -14.02 2.84
C ASN A 27 9.19 -13.09 3.78
N ASP A 28 8.98 -11.78 3.72
CA ASP A 28 9.73 -10.78 4.47
C ASP A 28 9.06 -10.54 5.82
N VAL A 29 9.66 -11.03 6.91
CA VAL A 29 9.10 -10.98 8.27
C VAL A 29 9.82 -9.94 9.12
N GLY A 30 9.06 -9.08 9.78
CA GLY A 30 9.58 -8.02 10.66
C GLY A 30 8.74 -6.75 10.60
N THR A 31 8.82 -5.94 11.65
CA THR A 31 8.04 -4.70 11.78
C THR A 31 8.35 -3.70 10.67
N GLN A 32 9.55 -3.73 10.10
CA GLN A 32 9.98 -2.91 8.98
C GLN A 32 9.25 -3.20 7.66
N TYR A 33 8.52 -4.33 7.56
CA TYR A 33 7.79 -4.74 6.35
C TYR A 33 6.28 -4.55 6.46
N ARG A 34 5.81 -3.89 7.53
CA ARG A 34 4.38 -3.62 7.73
C ARG A 34 3.82 -2.68 6.66
N SER A 35 2.55 -2.85 6.35
CA SER A 35 1.80 -1.94 5.49
C SER A 35 1.60 -0.58 6.18
N GLY A 36 1.87 0.52 5.48
CA GLY A 36 1.71 1.87 6.03
C GLY A 36 1.47 2.93 4.96
N ILE A 37 0.60 3.90 5.29
CA ILE A 37 0.37 5.13 4.52
C ILE A 37 0.73 6.32 5.42
N TYR A 38 1.62 7.17 4.93
CA TYR A 38 2.05 8.38 5.63
C TYR A 38 1.59 9.61 4.86
N TRP A 39 0.81 10.48 5.51
CA TRP A 39 0.13 11.60 4.86
C TRP A 39 0.71 12.95 5.26
N THR A 40 0.65 13.91 4.34
CA THR A 40 1.14 15.29 4.54
C THR A 40 0.04 16.33 4.62
N THR A 41 -1.21 15.94 4.28
CA THR A 41 -2.38 16.81 4.31
C THR A 41 -3.59 16.04 4.86
N ASP A 42 -4.54 16.77 5.47
CA ASP A 42 -5.79 16.16 5.97
C ASP A 42 -6.64 15.55 4.86
N ALA A 43 -6.57 16.10 3.65
CA ALA A 43 -7.25 15.53 2.48
C ALA A 43 -6.70 14.14 2.13
N GLN A 44 -5.38 13.95 2.20
CA GLN A 44 -4.76 12.64 2.00
C GLN A 44 -5.14 11.66 3.11
N ARG A 45 -5.15 12.12 4.37
CA ARG A 45 -5.59 11.31 5.50
C ARG A 45 -7.01 10.78 5.28
N ALA A 46 -7.95 11.66 4.99
CA ALA A 46 -9.36 11.29 4.78
C ALA A 46 -9.53 10.32 3.60
N ALA A 47 -8.82 10.55 2.49
CA ALA A 47 -8.84 9.66 1.34
C ALA A 47 -8.22 8.28 1.66
N ALA A 48 -7.11 8.24 2.41
CA ALA A 48 -6.48 7.00 2.83
C ALA A 48 -7.38 6.19 3.77
N GLU A 49 -7.98 6.83 4.78
CA GLU A 49 -8.93 6.19 5.72
C GLU A 49 -10.16 5.64 4.97
N SER A 50 -10.78 6.43 4.09
CA SER A 50 -11.92 5.99 3.28
C SER A 50 -11.55 4.82 2.35
N SER A 51 -10.38 4.90 1.69
CA SER A 51 -9.92 3.82 0.80
C SER A 51 -9.63 2.52 1.55
N LYS A 52 -9.14 2.60 2.80
CA LYS A 52 -8.91 1.46 3.67
C LYS A 52 -10.20 0.73 3.99
N GLU A 53 -11.26 1.47 4.34
CA GLU A 53 -12.58 0.89 4.62
C GLU A 53 -13.15 0.16 3.41
N ILE A 54 -13.10 0.79 2.23
CA ILE A 54 -13.57 0.21 0.97
C ILE A 54 -12.80 -1.07 0.63
N TYR A 55 -11.47 -1.04 0.73
CA TYR A 55 -10.65 -2.20 0.37
C TYR A 55 -10.76 -3.33 1.41
N ALA A 56 -10.91 -3.00 2.69
CA ALA A 56 -11.15 -3.99 3.75
C ALA A 56 -12.40 -4.83 3.48
N GLN A 57 -13.49 -4.22 2.99
CA GLN A 57 -14.69 -4.97 2.60
C GLN A 57 -14.42 -5.97 1.47
N ARG A 58 -13.63 -5.55 0.47
CA ARG A 58 -13.27 -6.40 -0.67
C ARG A 58 -12.37 -7.56 -0.25
N LEU A 59 -11.40 -7.31 0.62
CA LEU A 59 -10.51 -8.32 1.18
C LEU A 59 -11.27 -9.32 2.05
N ALA A 60 -12.16 -8.84 2.92
CA ALA A 60 -13.02 -9.71 3.74
C ALA A 60 -13.90 -10.62 2.87
N ALA A 61 -14.49 -10.09 1.79
CA ALA A 61 -15.27 -10.87 0.83
C ALA A 61 -14.42 -11.93 0.09
N ALA A 62 -13.12 -11.68 -0.08
CA ALA A 62 -12.16 -12.62 -0.65
C ALA A 62 -11.55 -13.60 0.38
N GLY A 63 -11.97 -13.54 1.66
CA GLY A 63 -11.51 -14.45 2.71
C GLY A 63 -10.22 -14.04 3.41
N TYR A 64 -9.75 -12.80 3.21
CA TYR A 64 -8.62 -12.25 3.95
C TYR A 64 -9.05 -11.76 5.34
N GLY A 65 -8.06 -11.59 6.23
CA GLY A 65 -8.25 -11.02 7.55
C GLY A 65 -8.39 -9.50 7.55
N ASP A 66 -8.38 -8.92 8.74
CA ASP A 66 -8.47 -7.47 8.91
C ASP A 66 -7.28 -6.73 8.30
N VAL A 67 -7.54 -5.54 7.76
CA VAL A 67 -6.50 -4.67 7.22
C VAL A 67 -5.64 -4.10 8.35
N THR A 68 -4.36 -4.41 8.30
CA THR A 68 -3.34 -4.02 9.30
C THR A 68 -2.59 -2.74 8.96
N THR A 69 -2.86 -2.13 7.80
CA THR A 69 -2.23 -0.87 7.34
C THR A 69 -2.35 0.24 8.38
N GLU A 70 -1.22 0.80 8.78
CA GLU A 70 -1.18 2.02 9.60
C GLU A 70 -1.39 3.27 8.73
N ILE A 71 -2.05 4.28 9.29
CA ILE A 71 -2.26 5.57 8.62
C ILE A 71 -1.86 6.67 9.60
N LEU A 72 -0.74 7.33 9.34
CA LEU A 72 -0.11 8.27 10.28
C LEU A 72 0.36 9.54 9.57
N PRO A 73 0.54 10.68 10.28
CA PRO A 73 1.23 11.83 9.73
C PRO A 73 2.64 11.46 9.27
N ASP A 74 3.12 12.10 8.20
CA ASP A 74 4.46 11.86 7.64
C ASP A 74 5.58 12.06 8.68
N PRO A 75 6.32 11.00 9.04
CA PRO A 75 7.48 11.12 9.92
C PRO A 75 8.70 11.61 9.11
N PRO A 76 9.82 11.96 9.78
CA PRO A 76 11.08 12.19 9.08
C PRO A 76 11.46 11.00 8.20
N PHE A 77 11.66 11.26 6.91
CA PHE A 77 12.11 10.26 5.95
C PHE A 77 13.64 10.20 5.90
N TYR A 78 14.20 9.01 6.11
CA TYR A 78 15.64 8.76 5.99
C TYR A 78 15.91 7.96 4.72
N PHE A 79 16.74 8.49 3.84
CA PHE A 79 17.17 7.77 2.66
C PHE A 79 17.98 6.53 3.05
N ALA A 80 17.62 5.39 2.47
CA ALA A 80 18.45 4.20 2.48
C ALA A 80 19.70 4.38 1.61
N GLU A 81 20.68 3.50 1.78
CA GLU A 81 21.94 3.46 1.04
C GLU A 81 21.74 3.40 -0.48
N ASP A 82 22.72 3.87 -1.26
CA ASP A 82 22.61 3.97 -2.72
C ASP A 82 22.25 2.66 -3.42
N TYR A 83 22.75 1.53 -2.91
CA TYR A 83 22.46 0.23 -3.52
C TYR A 83 20.98 -0.18 -3.39
N HIS A 84 20.23 0.38 -2.44
CA HIS A 84 18.78 0.19 -2.33
C HIS A 84 18.01 1.07 -3.33
N GLN A 85 18.57 2.21 -3.74
CA GLN A 85 17.91 3.15 -4.64
C GLN A 85 17.80 2.56 -6.04
N GLN A 86 16.57 2.50 -6.56
CA GLN A 86 16.23 1.91 -7.87
C GLN A 86 16.78 0.48 -8.05
N TYR A 87 16.86 -0.29 -6.95
CA TYR A 87 17.48 -1.62 -6.93
C TYR A 87 16.95 -2.56 -8.01
N LEU A 88 15.63 -2.62 -8.25
CA LEU A 88 15.03 -3.50 -9.27
C LEU A 88 15.24 -3.02 -10.71
N ALA A 89 15.48 -1.72 -10.92
CA ALA A 89 15.90 -1.22 -12.23
C ALA A 89 17.37 -1.58 -12.51
N LYS A 90 18.22 -1.55 -11.47
CA LYS A 90 19.62 -1.98 -11.51
C LYS A 90 19.75 -3.51 -11.65
N ASN A 91 18.83 -4.25 -11.02
CA ASN A 91 18.78 -5.71 -10.99
C ASN A 91 17.38 -6.21 -11.40
N PRO A 92 17.08 -6.32 -12.71
CA PRO A 92 15.75 -6.70 -13.20
C PRO A 92 15.24 -8.07 -12.71
N HIS A 93 16.15 -8.96 -12.31
CA HIS A 93 15.85 -10.27 -11.72
C HIS A 93 16.10 -10.31 -10.21
N GLY A 94 16.24 -9.15 -9.58
CA GLY A 94 16.43 -9.01 -8.15
C GLY A 94 15.19 -9.51 -7.39
N TYR A 95 15.42 -9.96 -6.15
CA TYR A 95 14.34 -10.37 -5.28
C TYR A 95 13.35 -9.23 -5.02
N CYS A 96 12.07 -9.54 -5.16
CA CYS A 96 10.97 -8.66 -4.83
C CYS A 96 9.87 -9.50 -4.18
N GLY A 97 9.63 -9.30 -2.88
CA GLY A 97 8.55 -9.97 -2.14
C GLY A 97 7.16 -9.40 -2.41
N VAL A 98 7.05 -8.48 -3.38
CA VAL A 98 5.82 -7.76 -3.70
C VAL A 98 4.93 -8.67 -4.57
N GLY A 99 3.93 -9.26 -3.93
CA GLY A 99 2.83 -9.96 -4.56
C GLY A 99 1.53 -9.50 -3.90
N GLY A 100 0.71 -8.75 -4.62
CA GLY A 100 -0.59 -8.31 -4.13
C GLY A 100 -1.52 -9.47 -3.82
N THR A 101 -2.69 -9.15 -3.30
CA THR A 101 -3.74 -10.15 -2.99
C THR A 101 -4.47 -10.67 -4.22
N GLY A 102 -4.28 -10.03 -5.39
CA GLY A 102 -5.08 -10.29 -6.60
C GLY A 102 -6.51 -9.73 -6.52
N VAL A 103 -6.86 -9.03 -5.43
CA VAL A 103 -8.16 -8.37 -5.26
C VAL A 103 -8.11 -6.97 -5.86
N THR A 104 -9.07 -6.64 -6.72
CA THR A 104 -9.15 -5.30 -7.33
C THR A 104 -9.65 -4.26 -6.33
N CYS A 105 -8.95 -3.12 -6.27
CA CYS A 105 -9.33 -1.97 -5.48
C CYS A 105 -10.22 -1.02 -6.31
N PRO A 106 -11.46 -0.73 -5.89
CA PRO A 106 -12.40 0.09 -6.68
C PRO A 106 -12.15 1.59 -6.56
N VAL A 107 -11.20 2.03 -5.73
CA VAL A 107 -10.88 3.45 -5.49
C VAL A 107 -10.51 4.16 -6.80
N GLY A 108 -11.10 5.33 -7.03
CA GLY A 108 -10.85 6.14 -8.23
C GLY A 108 -11.49 5.63 -9.52
N THR A 109 -12.17 4.47 -9.51
CA THR A 109 -12.80 3.89 -10.71
C THR A 109 -14.22 4.38 -10.98
N GLY A 110 -14.81 5.14 -10.04
CA GLY A 110 -16.22 5.57 -10.10
C GLY A 110 -17.24 4.44 -9.86
N VAL A 111 -16.78 3.21 -9.62
CA VAL A 111 -17.60 2.06 -9.25
C VAL A 111 -17.81 2.11 -7.74
N ALA A 112 -19.07 2.27 -7.31
CA ALA A 112 -19.43 2.16 -5.90
C ALA A 112 -19.17 0.73 -5.40
N ALA A 113 -18.71 0.63 -4.14
CA ALA A 113 -18.53 -0.63 -3.44
C ALA A 113 -19.86 -1.37 -3.24
#